data_AF-A0A920STB9-F1
#
_entry.id   AF-A0A920STB9-F1
#
_cell.length_a   1.000
_cell.length_b   1.000
_cell.length_c   1.000
_cell.angle_alpha   90.00
_cell.angle_beta   90.00
_cell.angle_gamma   90.00
#
_symmetry.space_group_name_H-M   'P 1'
#
loop_
_entity.id
_entity.type
_entity.pdbx_description
1 polymer ?
#
loop_
_entity_poly.entity_id
_entity_poly.type
_entity_poly.pdbx_seq_one_letter_code
_entity_poly.pdbx_strand_id
1 'polypeptide(L)'
;MSLIFSLILGKLRDRTTYAVALIVGTLINLYGQLFVPWIRNVGDPFTVFKDELTHQPYLTLVSMFLAYAFPFCVGIYSAVAARYKNRRVESIADFPERKPDPVFRVSLDGSLVELGARTREFFEKYNIDSAQKILGSEAWEKVKADRNGQNYLTVSFDPEGANYLVRHTPTANDQINVYLTRLPA
;
A
#
# COMPACT_ATOMS: atom_id res chain seq x y z
N MET A 1 -14.28 -0.72 1.56
CA MET A 1 -13.52 -1.31 2.69
C MET A 1 -12.15 -0.62 2.70
N SER A 2 -11.66 -0.10 3.82
CA SER A 2 -10.40 0.66 3.84
C SER A 2 -9.21 -0.22 3.44
N LEU A 3 -8.32 0.28 2.58
CA LEU A 3 -7.11 -0.43 2.11
C LEU A 3 -6.19 -0.83 3.27
N ILE A 4 -6.20 -0.07 4.37
CA ILE A 4 -5.51 -0.43 5.62
C ILE A 4 -6.04 -1.74 6.18
N PHE A 5 -7.37 -1.90 6.16
CA PHE A 5 -8.02 -3.09 6.70
C PHE A 5 -7.68 -4.34 5.88
N SER A 6 -7.63 -4.25 4.55
CA SER A 6 -7.24 -5.40 3.71
C SER A 6 -5.78 -5.81 3.90
N LEU A 7 -4.87 -4.84 4.09
CA LEU A 7 -3.46 -5.10 4.38
C LEU A 7 -3.26 -5.76 5.75
N ILE A 8 -3.93 -5.25 6.77
CA ILE A 8 -3.92 -5.84 8.12
C ILE A 8 -4.46 -7.27 8.05
N LEU A 9 -5.61 -7.48 7.41
CA LEU A 9 -6.22 -8.80 7.26
C LEU A 9 -5.30 -9.79 6.53
N GLY A 10 -4.62 -9.31 5.47
CA GLY A 10 -3.62 -10.09 4.75
C GLY A 10 -2.46 -10.53 5.66
N LYS A 11 -1.98 -9.63 6.52
CA LYS A 11 -0.90 -9.95 7.47
C LYS A 11 -1.34 -10.82 8.63
N LEU A 12 -2.58 -10.70 9.09
CA LEU A 12 -3.19 -11.61 10.07
C LEU A 12 -3.37 -13.03 9.52
N ARG A 13 -3.44 -13.20 8.21
CA ARG A 13 -3.52 -14.53 7.57
C ARG A 13 -2.13 -15.15 7.31
N ASP A 14 -1.08 -14.34 7.35
CA ASP A 14 0.29 -14.75 7.06
C ASP A 14 0.91 -15.49 8.26
N ARG A 15 1.25 -16.77 8.06
CA ARG A 15 1.85 -17.62 9.09
C ARG A 15 3.22 -17.13 9.54
N THR A 16 3.94 -16.40 8.68
CA THR A 16 5.27 -15.88 9.02
C THR A 16 5.21 -14.85 10.13
N THR A 17 4.14 -14.04 10.20
CA THR A 17 3.92 -13.04 11.26
C THR A 17 3.88 -13.71 12.63
N TYR A 18 3.16 -14.83 12.74
CA TYR A 18 3.06 -15.60 13.98
C TYR A 18 4.36 -16.33 14.32
N ALA A 19 5.05 -16.88 13.32
CA ALA A 19 6.33 -17.55 13.54
C ALA A 19 7.39 -16.58 14.08
N VAL A 20 7.47 -15.36 13.52
CA VAL A 20 8.38 -14.32 14.02
C VAL A 20 7.99 -13.89 15.42
N ALA A 21 6.71 -13.63 15.69
CA ALA A 21 6.25 -13.26 17.02
C ALA A 21 6.54 -14.35 18.06
N LEU A 22 6.41 -15.63 17.69
CA LEU A 22 6.75 -16.76 18.54
C LEU A 22 8.25 -16.81 18.84
N ILE A 23 9.11 -16.75 17.82
CA ILE A 23 10.58 -16.78 18.00
C ILE A 23 11.03 -15.61 18.87
N VAL A 24 10.64 -14.39 18.50
CA VAL A 24 11.06 -13.17 19.19
C VAL A 24 10.48 -13.14 20.61
N GLY A 25 9.21 -13.49 20.80
CA GLY A 25 8.59 -13.52 22.12
C GLY A 25 9.19 -14.59 23.03
N THR A 26 9.59 -15.74 22.51
CA THR A 26 10.34 -16.75 23.28
C THR A 26 11.71 -16.21 23.71
N LEU A 27 12.44 -15.53 22.83
CA LEU A 27 13.71 -14.90 23.17
C LEU A 27 13.57 -13.81 24.24
N ILE A 28 12.55 -12.96 24.13
CA ILE A 28 12.26 -11.92 25.13
C ILE A 28 11.95 -12.56 26.50
N ASN A 29 11.16 -13.64 26.53
CA ASN A 29 10.86 -14.35 27.76
C ASN A 29 12.11 -15.03 28.36
N LEU A 30 12.90 -15.73 27.56
CA LEU A 30 14.16 -16.32 28.01
C LEU A 30 15.11 -15.27 28.59
N TYR A 31 15.21 -14.12 27.91
CA TYR A 31 16.01 -13.01 28.39
C TYR A 31 15.48 -12.46 29.71
N GLY A 32 14.19 -12.11 29.78
CA GLY A 32 13.59 -11.46 30.96
C GLY A 32 13.51 -12.37 32.18
N GLN A 33 13.15 -13.64 31.99
CA GLN A 33 12.84 -14.55 33.10
C GLN A 33 14.03 -15.40 33.54
N LEU A 34 14.99 -15.66 32.65
CA LEU A 34 16.14 -16.50 32.99
C LEU A 34 17.44 -15.71 33.00
N PHE A 35 17.70 -14.95 31.93
CA PHE A 35 18.99 -14.29 31.77
C PHE A 35 19.16 -13.08 32.70
N VAL A 36 18.11 -12.27 32.88
CA VAL A 36 18.16 -11.10 33.77
C VAL A 36 18.36 -11.48 35.25
N PRO A 37 17.61 -12.44 35.83
CA PRO A 37 17.87 -12.88 37.21
C PRO A 37 19.26 -13.48 37.39
N TRP A 38 19.74 -14.22 36.37
CA TRP A 38 21.09 -14.80 36.37
C TRP A 38 22.18 -13.73 36.41
N ILE A 39 22.09 -12.71 35.54
CA ILE A 39 23.05 -11.58 35.54
C ILE A 39 23.01 -10.79 36.85
N ARG A 40 21.82 -10.59 37.40
CA ARG A 40 21.64 -9.86 38.66
C ARG A 40 22.05 -10.68 39.89
N ASN A 41 22.45 -11.94 39.70
CA ASN A 41 22.94 -12.84 40.74
C ASN A 41 21.94 -12.99 41.91
N VAL A 42 20.64 -12.97 41.60
CA VAL A 42 19.54 -12.99 42.59
C VAL A 42 19.22 -14.42 43.07
N GLY A 43 19.84 -15.43 42.47
CA GLY A 43 19.64 -16.84 42.76
C GLY A 43 19.47 -17.67 41.49
N ASP A 44 19.05 -18.92 41.65
CA ASP A 44 18.70 -19.78 40.52
C ASP A 44 17.47 -19.21 39.77
N PRO A 45 17.58 -18.87 38.48
CA PRO A 45 16.51 -18.21 37.74
C PRO A 45 15.20 -18.98 37.68
N PHE A 46 15.25 -20.32 37.67
CA PHE A 46 14.05 -21.15 37.67
C PHE A 46 13.30 -21.06 39.01
N THR A 47 14.05 -20.99 40.10
CA THR A 47 13.50 -20.82 41.45
C THR A 47 12.88 -19.43 41.61
N VAL A 48 13.57 -18.38 41.15
CA VAL A 48 13.05 -17.00 41.15
C VAL A 48 11.77 -16.89 40.32
N PHE A 49 11.76 -17.44 39.10
CA PHE A 49 10.58 -17.43 38.25
C PHE A 49 9.40 -18.19 38.87
N LYS A 50 9.65 -19.35 39.49
CA LYS A 50 8.60 -20.12 40.17
C LYS A 50 8.03 -19.35 41.36
N ASP A 51 8.87 -18.66 42.11
CA ASP A 51 8.47 -17.84 43.24
C ASP A 51 7.60 -16.66 42.77
N GLU A 52 8.02 -15.97 41.72
CA GLU A 52 7.30 -14.85 41.11
C GLU A 52 5.95 -15.30 40.51
N LEU A 53 5.88 -16.48 39.89
CA LEU A 53 4.64 -17.06 39.40
C LEU A 53 3.68 -17.43 40.53
N THR A 54 4.19 -17.79 41.71
CA THR A 54 3.37 -18.17 42.87
C THR A 54 2.84 -16.93 43.60
N HIS A 55 3.68 -15.91 43.77
CA HIS A 55 3.32 -14.70 44.52
C HIS A 55 2.63 -13.63 43.67
N GLN A 56 2.97 -13.52 42.38
CA GLN A 56 2.42 -12.52 41.46
C GLN A 56 2.00 -13.12 40.11
N PRO A 57 1.12 -14.13 40.09
CA PRO A 57 0.80 -14.91 38.88
C PRO A 57 0.30 -14.03 37.72
N TYR A 58 -0.54 -13.03 38.02
CA TYR A 58 -1.12 -12.17 36.99
C TYR A 58 -0.08 -11.30 36.29
N LEU A 59 0.85 -10.70 37.04
CA LEU A 59 1.91 -9.86 36.47
C LEU A 59 2.86 -10.70 35.61
N THR A 60 3.24 -11.88 36.10
CA THR A 60 4.09 -12.82 35.37
C THR A 60 3.44 -13.26 34.06
N LEU A 61 2.16 -13.67 34.08
CA LEU A 61 1.44 -14.07 32.86
C LEU A 61 1.25 -12.92 31.87
N VAL A 62 0.96 -11.71 32.35
CA VAL A 62 0.83 -10.52 31.49
C VAL A 62 2.18 -10.18 30.86
N SER A 63 3.28 -10.25 31.61
CA SER A 63 4.62 -10.04 31.06
C SER A 63 4.96 -11.03 29.95
N MET A 64 4.62 -12.32 30.16
CA MET A 64 4.80 -13.38 29.17
C MET A 64 3.98 -13.13 27.92
N PHE A 65 2.72 -12.76 28.10
CA PHE A 65 1.83 -12.44 26.99
C PHE A 65 2.33 -11.23 26.19
N LEU A 66 2.75 -10.15 26.86
CA LEU A 66 3.25 -8.93 26.23
C LEU A 66 4.49 -9.19 25.37
N ALA A 67 5.36 -10.11 25.81
CA ALA A 67 6.53 -10.52 25.04
C ALA A 67 6.16 -11.10 23.66
N TYR A 68 4.99 -11.71 23.50
CA TYR A 68 4.49 -12.19 22.20
C TYR A 68 3.61 -11.16 21.48
N ALA A 69 2.76 -10.45 22.22
CA ALA A 69 1.84 -9.48 21.65
C ALA A 69 2.57 -8.29 21.02
N PHE A 70 3.66 -7.83 21.63
CA PHE A 70 4.39 -6.65 21.16
C PHE A 70 5.08 -6.88 19.80
N PRO A 71 5.91 -7.93 19.60
CA PRO A 71 6.48 -8.24 18.29
C PRO A 71 5.43 -8.47 17.21
N PHE A 72 4.29 -9.07 17.57
CA PHE A 72 3.17 -9.27 16.66
C PHE A 72 2.58 -7.95 16.16
N CYS A 73 2.22 -7.05 17.08
CA CYS A 73 1.70 -5.73 16.74
C CYS A 73 2.70 -4.90 15.93
N VAL A 74 3.97 -4.89 16.34
CA VAL A 74 5.04 -4.17 15.62
C VAL A 74 5.26 -4.75 14.22
N GLY A 75 5.19 -6.07 14.06
CA GLY A 75 5.30 -6.73 12.77
C GLY A 75 4.19 -6.31 11.80
N ILE A 76 2.94 -6.27 12.27
CA ILE A 76 1.79 -5.79 11.47
C ILE A 76 1.98 -4.32 11.11
N TYR A 77 2.27 -3.46 12.10
CA TYR A 77 2.45 -2.03 11.88
C TYR A 77 3.56 -1.75 10.87
N SER A 78 4.73 -2.37 11.03
CA SER A 78 5.90 -2.17 10.17
C SER A 78 5.60 -2.58 8.73
N ALA A 79 4.88 -3.69 8.53
CA ALA A 79 4.48 -4.14 7.20
C ALA A 79 3.51 -3.16 6.52
N VAL A 80 2.53 -2.64 7.27
CA VAL A 80 1.59 -1.63 6.76
C VAL A 80 2.32 -0.33 6.43
N ALA A 81 3.15 0.16 7.37
CA ALA A 81 3.91 1.39 7.20
C ALA A 81 4.89 1.32 6.01
N ALA A 82 5.59 0.20 5.85
CA ALA A 82 6.50 -0.03 4.73
C ALA A 82 5.76 -0.01 3.38
N ARG A 83 4.60 -0.67 3.28
CA ARG A 83 3.78 -0.62 2.05
C ARG A 83 3.25 0.78 1.78
N TYR A 84 2.82 1.51 2.80
CA TYR A 84 2.38 2.90 2.63
C TYR A 84 3.50 3.81 2.12
N LYS A 85 4.71 3.67 2.68
CA LYS A 85 5.88 4.45 2.28
C LYS A 85 6.33 4.11 0.85
N ASN A 86 6.37 2.82 0.50
CA ASN A 86 6.80 2.37 -0.82
C ASN A 86 5.75 2.60 -1.91
N ARG A 87 4.46 2.72 -1.56
CA ARG A 87 3.37 2.96 -2.52
C ARG A 87 3.62 4.18 -3.41
N ARG A 88 4.17 5.26 -2.86
CA ARG A 88 4.47 6.46 -3.66
C ARG A 88 5.63 6.23 -4.63
N VAL A 89 6.62 5.43 -4.24
CA VAL A 89 7.79 5.12 -5.08
C VAL A 89 7.43 4.13 -6.18
N GLU A 90 6.65 3.08 -5.87
CA GLU A 90 6.14 2.11 -6.86
C GLU A 90 5.17 2.78 -7.85
N SER A 91 4.31 3.69 -7.36
CA SER A 91 3.43 4.53 -8.20
C SER A 91 4.22 5.27 -9.28
N ILE A 92 5.35 5.87 -8.91
CA ILE A 92 6.20 6.66 -9.80
C ILE A 92 6.99 5.75 -10.74
N ALA A 93 7.50 4.61 -10.26
CA ALA A 93 8.30 3.68 -11.06
C ALA A 93 7.50 3.05 -12.22
N ASP A 94 6.21 2.78 -12.01
CA ASP A 94 5.33 2.21 -13.04
C ASP A 94 4.72 3.27 -13.98
N PHE A 95 5.00 4.56 -13.74
CA PHE A 95 4.45 5.64 -14.55
C PHE A 95 5.44 6.08 -15.63
N PRO A 96 5.08 6.00 -16.93
CA PRO A 96 6.01 6.33 -18.00
C PRO A 96 6.14 7.85 -18.16
N GLU A 97 7.03 8.45 -17.36
CA GLU A 97 7.28 9.90 -17.34
C GLU A 97 7.76 10.48 -18.69
N ARG A 98 8.39 9.65 -19.53
CA ARG A 98 9.10 10.09 -20.76
C ARG A 98 8.38 9.75 -22.07
N LYS A 99 7.11 9.34 -22.05
CA LYS A 99 6.40 9.04 -23.29
C LYS A 99 6.17 10.35 -24.09
N PRO A 100 6.37 10.36 -25.43
CA PRO A 100 6.14 11.56 -26.23
C PRO A 100 4.66 11.96 -26.27
N ASP A 101 3.78 10.97 -26.24
CA ASP A 101 2.33 11.11 -26.17
C ASP A 101 1.85 11.45 -24.75
N PRO A 102 0.72 12.18 -24.60
CA PRO A 102 0.17 12.48 -23.28
C PRO A 102 -0.21 11.21 -22.49
N VAL A 103 0.26 11.17 -21.23
CA VAL A 103 -0.04 10.11 -20.27
C VAL A 103 -0.38 10.73 -18.93
N PHE A 104 -1.46 10.25 -18.32
CA PHE A 104 -1.90 10.69 -17.00
C PHE A 104 -2.50 9.53 -16.22
N ARG A 105 -2.46 9.63 -14.89
CA ARG A 105 -3.07 8.69 -13.98
C ARG A 105 -4.25 9.35 -13.30
N VAL A 106 -5.36 8.62 -13.26
CA VAL A 106 -6.61 9.07 -12.66
C VAL A 106 -7.12 8.07 -11.66
N SER A 107 -7.80 8.57 -10.63
CA SER A 107 -8.56 7.74 -9.70
C SER A 107 -9.91 7.35 -10.32
N LEU A 108 -10.61 6.35 -9.76
CA LEU A 108 -11.91 5.86 -10.26
C LEU A 108 -13.04 6.92 -10.26
N ASP A 109 -12.86 8.00 -9.51
CA ASP A 109 -13.74 9.18 -9.51
C ASP A 109 -13.43 10.16 -10.67
N GLY A 110 -12.35 9.94 -11.40
CA GLY A 110 -11.90 10.76 -12.53
C GLY A 110 -10.98 11.92 -12.13
N SER A 111 -10.62 12.03 -10.85
CA SER A 111 -9.64 13.01 -10.37
C SER A 111 -8.24 12.68 -10.87
N LEU A 112 -7.48 13.71 -11.25
CA LEU A 112 -6.10 13.56 -11.69
C LEU A 112 -5.19 13.28 -10.49
N VAL A 113 -4.44 12.19 -10.56
CA VAL A 113 -3.49 11.77 -9.51
C VAL A 113 -2.06 12.13 -9.91
N GLU A 114 -1.69 11.85 -11.16
CA GLU A 114 -0.32 12.02 -11.65
C GLU A 114 -0.33 12.37 -13.14
N LEU A 115 0.60 13.23 -13.58
CA LEU A 115 0.71 13.70 -14.95
C LEU A 115 2.11 13.42 -15.48
N GLY A 116 2.21 12.94 -16.72
CA GLY A 116 3.48 12.84 -17.44
C GLY A 116 4.13 14.20 -17.59
N ALA A 117 5.47 14.24 -17.67
CA ALA A 117 6.21 15.51 -17.73
C ALA A 117 5.74 16.39 -18.90
N ARG A 118 5.54 15.80 -20.08
CA ARG A 118 4.99 16.48 -21.27
C ARG A 118 3.49 16.72 -21.23
N THR A 119 2.78 15.97 -20.39
CA THR A 119 1.32 16.06 -20.26
C THR A 119 0.90 17.24 -19.41
N ARG A 120 1.76 17.69 -18.48
CA ARG A 120 1.49 18.87 -17.65
C ARG A 120 1.24 20.13 -18.47
N GLU A 121 2.13 20.44 -19.42
CA GLU A 121 1.97 21.60 -20.31
C GLU A 121 0.67 21.55 -21.12
N PHE A 122 0.31 20.36 -21.61
CA PHE A 122 -0.93 20.13 -22.33
C PHE A 122 -2.17 20.34 -21.44
N PHE A 123 -2.16 19.81 -20.22
CA PHE A 123 -3.27 19.96 -19.27
C PHE A 123 -3.42 21.41 -18.80
N GLU A 124 -2.31 22.11 -18.53
CA GLU A 124 -2.33 23.52 -18.15
C GLU A 124 -2.87 24.41 -19.30
N LYS A 125 -2.41 24.18 -20.54
CA LYS A 125 -2.84 24.94 -21.72
C LYS A 125 -4.34 24.89 -21.95
N TYR A 126 -4.96 23.74 -21.71
CA TYR A 126 -6.40 23.52 -21.92
C TYR A 126 -7.23 23.51 -20.61
N ASN A 127 -6.60 23.89 -19.49
CA ASN A 127 -7.20 23.91 -18.15
C ASN A 127 -7.91 22.59 -17.78
N ILE A 128 -7.25 21.46 -18.01
CA ILE A 128 -7.81 20.12 -17.78
C ILE A 128 -7.55 19.71 -16.32
N ASP A 129 -8.61 19.47 -15.57
CA ASP A 129 -8.57 19.12 -14.13
C ASP A 129 -9.09 17.70 -13.85
N SER A 130 -9.66 17.03 -14.86
CA SER A 130 -10.36 15.76 -14.72
C SER A 130 -10.31 14.94 -16.01
N ALA A 131 -10.43 13.62 -15.88
CA ALA A 131 -10.43 12.69 -17.02
C ALA A 131 -11.62 12.96 -17.97
N GLN A 132 -12.78 13.29 -17.40
CA GLN A 132 -14.03 13.51 -18.13
C GLN A 132 -13.94 14.72 -19.07
N LYS A 133 -13.11 15.72 -18.73
CA LYS A 133 -12.94 16.93 -19.53
C LYS A 133 -12.18 16.68 -20.84
N ILE A 134 -11.41 15.59 -20.91
CA ILE A 134 -10.69 15.18 -22.14
C ILE A 134 -11.33 13.99 -22.82
N LEU A 135 -11.76 12.98 -22.07
CA LEU A 135 -12.34 11.76 -22.63
C LEU A 135 -13.84 11.93 -22.96
N GLY A 136 -14.53 12.83 -22.26
CA GLY A 136 -15.98 12.84 -22.18
C GLY A 136 -16.52 11.82 -21.19
N SER A 137 -17.70 12.09 -20.64
CA SER A 137 -18.32 11.25 -19.61
C SER A 137 -18.61 9.82 -20.10
N GLU A 138 -19.05 9.65 -21.35
CA GLU A 138 -19.37 8.34 -21.90
C GLU A 138 -18.13 7.45 -22.06
N ALA A 139 -17.05 8.00 -22.61
CA ALA A 139 -15.80 7.25 -22.76
C ALA A 139 -15.16 6.95 -21.40
N TRP A 140 -15.28 7.87 -20.44
CA TRP A 140 -14.80 7.63 -19.07
C TRP A 140 -15.50 6.45 -18.40
N GLU A 141 -16.82 6.35 -18.51
CA GLU A 141 -17.55 5.19 -17.96
C GLU A 141 -17.13 3.88 -18.63
N LYS A 142 -16.83 3.89 -19.94
CA LYS A 142 -16.28 2.71 -20.65
C LYS A 142 -14.89 2.33 -20.14
N VAL A 143 -14.00 3.32 -19.94
CA VAL A 143 -12.65 3.12 -19.35
C VAL A 143 -12.75 2.53 -17.94
N LYS A 144 -13.68 3.03 -17.14
CA LYS A 144 -13.91 2.57 -15.76
C LYS A 144 -14.49 1.16 -15.70
N ALA A 145 -15.37 0.81 -16.64
CA ALA A 145 -15.96 -0.52 -16.72
C ALA A 145 -14.98 -1.59 -17.23
N ASP A 146 -14.03 -1.23 -18.11
CA ASP A 146 -13.05 -2.16 -18.67
C ASP A 146 -11.88 -2.41 -17.71
N ARG A 147 -12.02 -3.49 -16.92
CA ARG A 147 -11.01 -3.99 -15.97
C ARG A 147 -9.81 -4.68 -16.61
N ASN A 148 -9.86 -4.99 -17.90
CA ASN A 148 -8.78 -5.70 -18.58
C ASN A 148 -7.86 -4.76 -19.38
N GLY A 149 -8.29 -3.52 -19.65
CA GLY A 149 -7.47 -2.50 -20.34
C GLY A 149 -7.09 -2.89 -21.77
N GLN A 150 -7.86 -3.79 -22.39
CA GLN A 150 -7.57 -4.31 -23.73
C GLN A 150 -8.34 -3.57 -24.82
N ASN A 151 -9.41 -2.86 -24.48
CA ASN A 151 -10.15 -2.09 -25.46
C ASN A 151 -9.47 -0.75 -25.70
N TYR A 152 -9.49 -0.33 -26.96
CA TYR A 152 -9.14 1.01 -27.38
C TYR A 152 -10.42 1.82 -27.62
N LEU A 153 -10.38 3.09 -27.26
CA LEU A 153 -11.47 4.03 -27.52
C LEU A 153 -10.90 5.18 -28.35
N THR A 154 -11.67 5.70 -29.29
CA THR A 154 -11.32 6.95 -29.97
C THR A 154 -12.15 8.06 -29.38
N VAL A 155 -11.50 9.15 -28.96
CA VAL A 155 -12.16 10.35 -28.44
C VAL A 155 -11.77 11.56 -29.28
N SER A 156 -12.74 12.41 -29.58
CA SER A 156 -12.49 13.74 -30.15
C SER A 156 -12.21 14.71 -29.00
N PHE A 157 -11.12 15.46 -29.10
CA PHE A 157 -10.82 16.53 -28.17
C PHE A 157 -10.99 17.88 -28.87
N ASP A 158 -12.20 18.44 -28.75
CA ASP A 158 -12.64 19.64 -29.46
C ASP A 158 -11.74 20.88 -29.26
N PRO A 159 -11.17 21.15 -28.06
CA PRO A 159 -10.28 22.31 -27.87
C PRO A 159 -9.02 22.29 -28.73
N GLU A 160 -8.61 21.12 -29.21
CA GLU A 160 -7.51 20.96 -30.16
C GLU A 160 -8.00 20.62 -31.58
N GLY A 161 -9.25 20.18 -31.73
CA GLY A 161 -9.79 19.67 -33.00
C GLY A 161 -9.10 18.39 -33.46
N ALA A 162 -8.63 17.56 -32.51
CA ALA A 162 -7.86 16.36 -32.80
C ALA A 162 -8.55 15.11 -32.23
N ASN A 163 -8.40 13.99 -32.93
CA ASN A 163 -8.84 12.69 -32.45
C ASN A 163 -7.69 11.96 -31.75
N TYR A 164 -8.01 11.32 -30.63
CA TYR A 164 -7.08 10.59 -29.80
C TYR A 164 -7.50 9.14 -29.67
N LEU A 165 -6.56 8.23 -29.89
CA LEU A 165 -6.68 6.84 -29.50
C LEU A 165 -6.33 6.74 -28.01
N VAL A 166 -7.32 6.37 -27.22
CA VAL A 166 -7.23 6.16 -25.78
C VAL A 166 -6.95 4.68 -25.53
N ARG A 167 -5.86 4.43 -24.82
CA ARG A 167 -5.58 3.15 -24.19
C ARG A 167 -5.54 3.36 -22.69
N HIS A 168 -6.02 2.40 -21.92
CA HIS A 168 -5.92 2.45 -20.47
C HIS A 168 -5.32 1.18 -19.90
N THR A 169 -4.74 1.30 -18.72
CA THR A 169 -4.21 0.16 -17.97
C THR A 169 -4.59 0.35 -16.51
N PRO A 170 -5.49 -0.48 -15.97
CA PRO A 170 -5.79 -0.48 -14.55
C PRO A 170 -4.54 -0.81 -13.74
N THR A 171 -4.37 -0.14 -12.61
CA THR A 171 -3.29 -0.41 -11.65
C THR A 171 -3.87 -1.13 -10.43
N ALA A 172 -3.01 -1.73 -9.60
CA ALA A 172 -3.43 -2.47 -8.40
C ALA A 172 -4.12 -1.60 -7.32
N ASN A 173 -4.19 -0.28 -7.49
CA ASN A 173 -4.54 0.70 -6.47
C ASN A 173 -5.86 1.45 -6.76
N ASP A 174 -6.78 0.86 -7.52
CA ASP A 174 -8.01 1.54 -7.96
C ASP A 174 -7.71 2.86 -8.71
N GLN A 175 -6.62 2.86 -9.46
CA GLN A 175 -6.21 3.96 -10.33
C GLN A 175 -6.02 3.43 -11.74
N ILE A 176 -6.17 4.30 -12.72
CA ILE A 176 -6.09 3.95 -14.13
C ILE A 176 -5.04 4.83 -14.79
N ASN A 177 -4.05 4.21 -15.43
CA ASN A 177 -3.15 4.91 -16.35
C ASN A 177 -3.88 5.08 -17.67
N VAL A 178 -3.96 6.31 -18.17
CA VAL A 178 -4.58 6.65 -19.45
C VAL A 178 -3.50 7.17 -20.39
N TYR A 179 -3.47 6.62 -21.60
CA TYR A 179 -2.54 6.93 -22.66
C TYR A 179 -3.32 7.48 -23.84
N LEU A 180 -2.93 8.66 -24.33
CA LEU A 180 -3.56 9.29 -25.49
C LEU A 180 -2.59 9.32 -26.65
N THR A 181 -2.87 8.61 -27.73
CA THR A 181 -2.08 8.68 -28.96
C THR A 181 -2.84 9.52 -29.98
N ARG A 182 -2.26 10.62 -30.44
CA ARG A 182 -2.92 11.48 -31.44
C ARG A 182 -3.04 10.71 -32.77
N LEU A 183 -4.24 10.69 -33.33
CA LEU A 183 -4.46 10.12 -34.66
C LEU A 183 -4.12 11.16 -35.74
N PRO A 184 -3.53 10.74 -36.87
CA PRO A 184 -3.32 11.61 -38.02
C PRO A 184 -4.69 12.11 -38.55
N ALA A 185 -4.72 13.38 -38.94
CA ALA A 185 -5.89 14.04 -39.52
C ALA A 185 -6.20 13.55 -40.93
#